data_AF-A0A7Y8HCC9-F1
#
_entry.id   AF-A0A7Y8HCC9-F1
#
_cell.length_a   1.000
_cell.length_b   1.000
_cell.length_c   1.000
_cell.angle_alpha   90.00
_cell.angle_beta   90.00
_cell.angle_gamma   90.00
#
_symmetry.space_group_name_H-M   'P 1'
#
loop_
_entity.id
_entity.type
_entity.pdbx_description
1 polymer ?
#
loop_
_entity_poly.entity_id
_entity_poly.type
_entity_poly.pdbx_seq_one_letter_code
_entity_poly.pdbx_strand_id
1 'polypeptide(L)'
;MKNRSIYELNHLPPPERTKIYRSLIPLSLFSTLGIDRNTFLNRQGEKAVEFHTPESHGFVSIDVKQSPEDQDSVFFLQLSDTPFLDNLELSFVVINDPRGERFNIDRDPQGRDTLFGTTLRNVAEEERAMKAGLSPGQVRPGLRLFGEMLSLLERFAARLGTSIISCEALFYHNAIKYEQYGFGYLEGRRMMEEIDREFLPGGSLYQKMDDSTPFRPRGGKKTVRGRSWAIQDGILGKPWPSPKLYKPVGKKVGVNTFHGQGF
;
A
#
# COMPACT_ATOMS: atom_id res chain seq x y z
N MET A 1 20.78 -11.49 13.17
CA MET A 1 20.50 -12.76 12.46
C MET A 1 21.77 -13.13 11.69
N LYS A 2 22.02 -14.39 11.33
CA LYS A 2 23.19 -14.72 10.49
C LYS A 2 22.96 -14.33 9.02
N ASN A 3 21.71 -14.47 8.55
CA ASN A 3 21.27 -14.07 7.22
C ASN A 3 21.08 -12.56 7.10
N ARG A 4 21.46 -12.00 5.95
CA ARG A 4 21.47 -10.56 5.64
C ARG A 4 20.57 -10.16 4.46
N SER A 5 19.92 -11.11 3.81
CA SER A 5 19.02 -10.85 2.66
C SER A 5 17.80 -11.79 2.64
N ILE A 6 16.75 -11.42 1.91
CA ILE A 6 15.61 -12.29 1.63
C ILE A 6 16.06 -13.53 0.86
N TYR A 7 16.99 -13.38 -0.09
CA TYR A 7 17.57 -14.50 -0.83
C TYR A 7 18.16 -15.56 0.11
N GLU A 8 18.97 -15.14 1.08
CA GLU A 8 19.56 -16.06 2.06
C GLU A 8 18.50 -16.66 3.00
N LEU A 9 17.50 -15.88 3.41
CA LEU A 9 16.37 -16.40 4.18
C LEU A 9 15.57 -17.44 3.41
N ASN A 10 15.44 -17.27 2.09
CA ASN A 10 14.77 -18.22 1.22
C ASN A 10 15.49 -19.57 1.15
N HIS A 11 16.78 -19.64 1.44
CA HIS A 11 17.51 -20.93 1.49
C HIS A 11 17.44 -21.65 2.84
N LEU A 12 16.77 -21.08 3.84
CA LEU A 12 16.57 -21.74 5.12
C LEU A 12 15.56 -22.89 5.01
N PRO A 13 15.63 -23.90 5.90
CA PRO A 13 14.61 -24.94 5.98
C PRO A 13 13.20 -24.33 6.11
N PRO A 14 12.17 -24.89 5.44
CA PRO A 14 10.84 -24.30 5.41
C PRO A 14 10.25 -23.92 6.79
N PRO A 15 10.40 -24.73 7.86
CA PRO A 15 9.90 -24.35 9.18
C PRO A 15 10.57 -23.10 9.77
N GLU A 16 11.88 -22.93 9.54
CA GLU A 16 12.65 -21.78 10.04
C GLU A 16 12.27 -20.51 9.28
N ARG A 17 12.27 -20.61 7.94
CA ARG A 17 11.86 -19.51 7.05
C ARG A 17 10.44 -19.03 7.34
N THR A 18 9.51 -19.96 7.50
CA THR A 18 8.10 -19.66 7.80
C THR A 18 7.96 -18.93 9.13
N LYS A 19 8.72 -19.34 10.17
CA LYS A 19 8.72 -18.66 11.47
C LYS A 19 9.20 -17.21 11.36
N ILE A 20 10.17 -16.94 10.49
CA ILE A 20 10.70 -15.60 10.23
C ILE A 20 9.65 -14.76 9.49
N TYR A 21 9.13 -15.22 8.36
CA TYR A 21 8.17 -14.44 7.58
C TYR A 21 6.82 -14.25 8.27
N ARG A 22 6.37 -15.22 9.08
CA ARG A 22 5.19 -15.03 9.94
C ARG A 22 5.30 -13.78 10.83
N SER A 23 6.51 -13.40 11.24
CA SER A 23 6.70 -12.21 12.10
C SER A 23 6.39 -10.88 11.39
N LEU A 24 6.14 -10.89 10.08
CA LEU A 24 5.67 -9.74 9.31
C LEU A 24 4.14 -9.60 9.30
N ILE A 25 3.41 -10.58 9.81
CA ILE A 25 1.93 -10.57 9.86
C ILE A 25 1.48 -9.91 11.17
N PRO A 26 0.64 -8.84 11.12
CA PRO A 26 -0.01 -8.27 12.31
C PRO A 26 -0.67 -9.33 13.18
N LEU A 27 -0.35 -9.35 14.49
CA LEU A 27 -0.80 -10.43 15.38
C LEU A 27 -2.31 -10.44 15.55
N SER A 28 -2.92 -9.25 15.47
CA SER A 28 -4.37 -9.06 15.56
C SER A 28 -5.13 -9.83 14.47
N LEU A 29 -4.56 -10.02 13.28
CA LEU A 29 -5.21 -10.72 12.17
C LEU A 29 -5.52 -12.18 12.48
N PHE A 30 -4.61 -12.89 13.15
CA PHE A 30 -4.83 -14.29 13.54
C PHE A 30 -6.10 -14.42 14.42
N SER A 31 -6.24 -13.55 15.42
CA SER A 31 -7.42 -13.54 16.27
C SER A 31 -8.69 -13.09 15.54
N THR A 32 -8.60 -12.05 14.71
CA THR A 32 -9.76 -11.47 14.01
C THR A 32 -10.35 -12.44 12.98
N LEU A 33 -9.49 -13.21 12.31
CA LEU A 33 -9.88 -14.17 11.28
C LEU A 33 -10.11 -15.59 11.85
N GLY A 34 -9.71 -15.83 13.10
CA GLY A 34 -9.77 -17.17 13.69
C GLY A 34 -8.80 -18.15 13.05
N ILE A 35 -7.59 -17.67 12.71
CA ILE A 35 -6.51 -18.46 12.12
C ILE A 35 -5.53 -18.86 13.21
N ASP A 36 -5.17 -20.14 13.28
CA ASP A 36 -4.09 -20.59 14.16
C ASP A 36 -2.74 -20.11 13.62
N ARG A 37 -1.97 -19.42 14.45
CA ARG A 37 -0.70 -18.78 14.05
C ARG A 37 0.45 -19.75 13.76
N ASN A 38 0.32 -21.03 14.10
CA ASN A 38 1.36 -22.04 13.92
C ASN A 38 1.01 -23.00 12.79
N THR A 39 -0.27 -23.38 12.66
CA THR A 39 -0.74 -24.26 11.57
C THR A 39 -1.20 -23.49 10.34
N PHE A 40 -1.52 -22.20 10.49
CA PHE A 40 -2.10 -21.34 9.47
C PHE A 40 -3.46 -21.78 8.96
N LEU A 41 -4.14 -22.63 9.72
CA LEU A 41 -5.48 -23.10 9.41
C LEU A 41 -6.53 -22.14 9.99
N ASN A 42 -7.58 -21.86 9.23
CA ASN A 42 -8.77 -21.18 9.74
C ASN A 42 -9.65 -22.16 10.55
N ARG A 43 -10.81 -21.69 11.02
CA ARG A 43 -11.76 -22.49 11.83
C ARG A 43 -12.34 -23.69 11.09
N GLN A 44 -12.31 -23.65 9.76
CA GLN A 44 -12.78 -24.70 8.87
C GLN A 44 -11.68 -25.72 8.55
N GLY A 45 -10.45 -25.51 9.05
CA GLY A 45 -9.31 -26.37 8.74
C GLY A 45 -8.65 -26.08 7.39
N GLU A 46 -8.98 -24.95 6.76
CA GLU A 46 -8.43 -24.53 5.47
C GLU A 46 -7.16 -23.68 5.67
N LYS A 47 -6.20 -23.81 4.75
CA LYS A 47 -4.95 -23.05 4.82
C LYS A 47 -5.19 -21.60 4.38
N ALA A 48 -5.16 -20.69 5.35
CA ALA A 48 -5.53 -19.28 5.16
C ALA A 48 -4.33 -18.33 5.05
N VAL A 49 -3.10 -18.85 5.27
CA VAL A 49 -1.85 -18.10 5.09
C VAL A 49 -0.95 -18.84 4.13
N GLU A 50 -0.50 -18.13 3.10
CA GLU A 50 0.47 -18.62 2.13
C GLU A 50 1.72 -17.75 2.11
N PHE A 51 2.85 -18.42 1.93
CA PHE A 51 4.16 -17.79 1.78
C PHE A 51 4.72 -18.22 0.44
N HIS A 52 4.96 -17.27 -0.46
CA HIS A 52 5.68 -17.52 -1.70
C HIS A 52 7.12 -17.01 -1.53
N THR A 53 8.05 -17.94 -1.47
CA THR A 53 9.46 -17.71 -1.11
C THR A 53 10.37 -18.43 -2.11
N PRO A 54 10.44 -17.97 -3.37
CA PRO A 54 11.26 -18.61 -4.39
C PRO A 54 12.75 -18.54 -4.01
N GLU A 55 13.47 -19.65 -4.20
CA GLU A 55 14.91 -19.73 -3.91
C GLU A 55 15.75 -19.10 -5.03
N SER A 56 15.15 -18.79 -6.19
CA SER A 56 15.86 -18.23 -7.35
C SER A 56 16.21 -16.75 -7.22
N HIS A 57 15.56 -16.01 -6.33
CA HIS A 57 15.78 -14.57 -6.15
C HIS A 57 15.33 -14.09 -4.76
N GLY A 58 15.80 -12.90 -4.36
CA GLY A 58 15.49 -12.28 -3.08
C GLY A 58 14.08 -11.71 -3.04
N PHE A 59 13.07 -12.58 -3.02
CA PHE A 59 11.66 -12.20 -3.06
C PHE A 59 10.85 -12.96 -2.03
N VAL A 60 9.90 -12.27 -1.40
CA VAL A 60 8.86 -12.93 -0.61
C VAL A 60 7.52 -12.23 -0.81
N SER A 61 6.46 -13.03 -0.94
CA SER A 61 5.11 -12.55 -0.66
C SER A 61 4.42 -13.37 0.42
N ILE A 62 3.57 -12.68 1.17
CA ILE A 62 2.73 -13.25 2.24
C ILE A 62 1.30 -12.90 1.89
N ASP A 63 0.46 -13.91 1.73
CA ASP A 63 -0.97 -13.75 1.49
C ASP A 63 -1.75 -14.33 2.66
N VAL A 64 -2.66 -13.53 3.22
CA VAL A 64 -3.58 -13.91 4.30
C VAL A 64 -4.99 -13.63 3.82
N LYS A 65 -5.81 -14.68 3.76
CA LYS A 65 -7.23 -14.61 3.40
C LYS A 65 -8.11 -15.10 4.54
N GLN A 66 -9.41 -14.89 4.45
CA GLN A 66 -10.36 -15.49 5.40
C GLN A 66 -10.63 -16.97 5.02
N SER A 67 -10.80 -17.24 3.73
CA SER A 67 -10.78 -18.55 3.09
C SER A 67 -9.84 -18.52 1.89
N PRO A 68 -9.11 -19.61 1.56
CA PRO A 68 -8.20 -19.64 0.40
C PRO A 68 -8.87 -19.26 -0.93
N GLU A 69 -10.15 -19.57 -1.08
CA GLU A 69 -10.96 -19.28 -2.27
C GLU A 69 -11.44 -17.82 -2.36
N ASP A 70 -11.23 -17.02 -1.31
CA ASP A 70 -11.61 -15.61 -1.36
C ASP A 70 -10.83 -14.87 -2.46
N GLN A 71 -11.54 -14.02 -3.19
CA GLN A 71 -10.96 -13.23 -4.28
C GLN A 71 -9.89 -12.26 -3.76
N ASP A 72 -10.15 -11.58 -2.64
CA ASP A 72 -9.29 -10.53 -2.12
C ASP A 72 -8.54 -10.98 -0.87
N SER A 73 -7.24 -10.69 -0.82
CA SER A 73 -6.45 -10.82 0.40
C SER A 73 -6.98 -9.89 1.49
N VAL A 74 -7.03 -10.38 2.73
CA VAL A 74 -7.19 -9.55 3.93
C VAL A 74 -5.88 -8.81 4.21
N PHE A 75 -4.76 -9.49 4.05
CA PHE A 75 -3.44 -8.92 4.15
C PHE A 75 -2.54 -9.53 3.08
N PHE A 76 -1.94 -8.67 2.27
CA PHE A 76 -0.92 -9.08 1.31
C PHE A 76 0.31 -8.20 1.51
N LEU A 77 1.49 -8.81 1.54
CA LEU A 77 2.77 -8.11 1.65
C LEU A 77 3.74 -8.70 0.65
N GLN A 78 4.42 -7.84 -0.11
CA GLN A 78 5.45 -8.21 -1.07
C GLN A 78 6.71 -7.42 -0.76
N LEU A 79 7.82 -8.14 -0.57
CA LEU A 79 9.14 -7.56 -0.30
C LEU A 79 10.17 -8.14 -1.25
N SER A 80 11.14 -7.32 -1.63
CA SER A 80 12.26 -7.73 -2.48
C SER A 80 13.58 -7.21 -1.95
N ASP A 81 14.63 -8.01 -2.07
CA ASP A 81 16.01 -7.52 -2.01
C ASP A 81 16.23 -6.53 -3.15
N THR A 82 17.08 -5.54 -2.93
CA THR A 82 17.55 -4.66 -4.00
C THR A 82 19.01 -4.94 -4.32
N PRO A 83 19.52 -4.52 -5.49
CA PRO A 83 20.95 -4.65 -5.81
C PRO A 83 21.88 -4.00 -4.77
N PHE A 84 21.38 -3.04 -3.99
CA PHE A 84 22.07 -2.42 -2.88
C PHE A 84 21.68 -3.14 -1.57
N LEU A 85 22.60 -3.93 -1.01
CA LEU A 85 22.34 -4.80 0.15
C LEU A 85 21.81 -4.07 1.40
N ASP A 86 22.01 -2.74 1.50
CA ASP A 86 21.50 -1.92 2.60
C ASP A 86 20.06 -1.40 2.41
N ASN A 87 19.37 -1.84 1.35
CA ASN A 87 18.01 -1.43 1.01
C ASN A 87 17.08 -2.61 0.77
N LEU A 88 15.95 -2.60 1.49
CA LEU A 88 14.83 -3.52 1.36
C LEU A 88 13.69 -2.82 0.63
N GLU A 89 13.17 -3.40 -0.43
CA GLU A 89 12.04 -2.83 -1.15
C GLU A 89 10.71 -3.37 -0.59
N LEU A 90 9.82 -2.45 -0.21
CA LEU A 90 8.39 -2.71 -0.01
C LEU A 90 7.69 -2.54 -1.37
N SER A 91 7.57 -3.64 -2.12
CA SER A 91 7.03 -3.62 -3.48
C SER A 91 5.51 -3.47 -3.47
N PHE A 92 4.80 -4.13 -2.55
CA PHE A 92 3.34 -4.05 -2.48
C PHE A 92 2.78 -4.37 -1.09
N VAL A 93 1.68 -3.70 -0.72
CA VAL A 93 0.94 -4.01 0.51
C VAL A 93 -0.56 -3.77 0.34
N VAL A 94 -1.35 -4.73 0.82
CA VAL A 94 -2.83 -4.66 0.88
C VAL A 94 -3.26 -4.98 2.30
N ILE A 95 -4.22 -4.21 2.81
CA ILE A 95 -4.84 -4.45 4.12
C ILE A 95 -6.33 -4.14 3.98
N ASN A 96 -7.13 -5.18 3.77
CA ASN A 96 -8.57 -5.08 3.54
C ASN A 96 -9.36 -5.57 4.76
N ASP A 97 -10.51 -4.97 5.01
CA ASP A 97 -11.54 -5.55 5.86
C ASP A 97 -12.38 -6.52 5.01
N PRO A 98 -12.31 -7.85 5.25
CA PRO A 98 -13.08 -8.82 4.47
C PRO A 98 -14.60 -8.66 4.66
N ARG A 99 -15.03 -7.99 5.72
CA ARG A 99 -16.45 -7.74 6.04
C ARG A 99 -16.97 -6.46 5.39
N GLY A 100 -16.07 -5.61 4.91
CA GLY A 100 -16.44 -4.37 4.20
C GLY A 100 -16.95 -4.66 2.79
N GLU A 101 -17.82 -3.78 2.29
CA GLU A 101 -18.28 -3.82 0.90
C GLU A 101 -17.09 -3.82 -0.08
N ARG A 102 -17.20 -4.64 -1.13
CA ARG A 102 -16.24 -4.67 -2.23
C ARG A 102 -16.72 -3.76 -3.35
N PHE A 103 -15.84 -2.90 -3.84
CA PHE A 103 -16.03 -2.07 -5.02
C PHE A 103 -15.14 -2.62 -6.13
N ASN A 104 -15.73 -2.96 -7.27
CA ASN A 104 -15.03 -3.64 -8.37
C ASN A 104 -14.22 -2.66 -9.24
N ILE A 105 -13.45 -1.77 -8.61
CA ILE A 105 -12.64 -0.77 -9.32
C ILE A 105 -11.43 -1.38 -10.03
N ASP A 106 -11.03 -2.58 -9.63
CA ASP A 106 -9.96 -3.38 -10.22
C ASP A 106 -10.38 -4.08 -11.51
N ARG A 107 -11.70 -4.13 -11.79
CA ARG A 107 -12.28 -4.77 -12.96
C ARG A 107 -13.10 -3.80 -13.78
N ASP A 108 -12.92 -3.76 -15.09
CA ASP A 108 -13.78 -2.99 -15.97
C ASP A 108 -15.18 -3.64 -16.09
N PRO A 109 -16.16 -2.99 -16.77
CA PRO A 109 -17.50 -3.56 -16.93
C PRO A 109 -17.56 -4.88 -17.70
N GLN A 110 -16.46 -5.30 -18.35
CA GLN A 110 -16.31 -6.58 -19.03
C GLN A 110 -15.53 -7.61 -18.20
N GLY A 111 -15.12 -7.28 -16.96
CA GLY A 111 -14.35 -8.14 -16.07
C GLY A 111 -12.85 -8.15 -16.31
N ARG A 112 -12.33 -7.30 -17.19
CA ARG A 112 -10.89 -7.18 -17.48
C ARG A 112 -10.18 -6.39 -16.38
N ASP A 113 -8.92 -6.72 -16.13
CA ASP A 113 -8.09 -6.01 -15.15
C ASP A 113 -7.88 -4.54 -15.58
N THR A 114 -8.09 -3.62 -14.66
CA THR A 114 -7.88 -2.17 -14.88
C THR A 114 -6.42 -1.74 -14.74
N LEU A 115 -5.57 -2.60 -14.18
CA LEU A 115 -4.19 -2.33 -13.82
C LEU A 115 -4.10 -1.07 -12.97
N PHE A 116 -4.83 -1.05 -11.85
CA PHE A 116 -4.92 0.07 -10.91
C PHE A 116 -5.43 1.38 -11.55
N GLY A 117 -6.27 1.26 -12.59
CA GLY A 117 -6.81 2.42 -13.30
C GLY A 117 -5.84 3.05 -14.31
N THR A 118 -4.69 2.43 -14.59
CA THR A 118 -3.69 2.95 -15.55
C THR A 118 -4.03 2.62 -17.00
N THR A 119 -4.77 1.53 -17.24
CA THR A 119 -5.10 1.06 -18.60
C THR A 119 -6.59 1.14 -18.91
N LEU A 120 -7.44 0.68 -17.99
CA LEU A 120 -8.91 0.74 -18.08
C LEU A 120 -9.46 1.32 -16.78
N ARG A 121 -10.72 1.77 -16.77
CA ARG A 121 -11.38 2.27 -15.56
C ARG A 121 -12.81 1.76 -15.46
N ASN A 122 -13.24 1.51 -14.23
CA ASN A 122 -14.64 1.29 -13.90
C ASN A 122 -15.17 2.50 -13.12
N VAL A 123 -15.50 3.55 -13.86
CA VAL A 123 -15.84 4.87 -13.30
C VAL A 123 -17.04 4.82 -12.35
N ALA A 124 -18.02 3.95 -12.63
CA ALA A 124 -19.19 3.78 -11.78
C ALA A 124 -18.83 3.20 -10.40
N GLU A 125 -17.97 2.18 -10.37
CA GLU A 125 -17.49 1.60 -9.11
C GLU A 125 -16.50 2.53 -8.39
N GLU A 126 -15.69 3.29 -9.12
CA GLU A 126 -14.82 4.32 -8.53
C GLU A 126 -15.63 5.41 -7.83
N GLU A 127 -16.73 5.87 -8.44
CA GLU A 127 -17.62 6.85 -7.82
C GLU A 127 -18.30 6.29 -6.56
N ARG A 128 -18.73 5.02 -6.59
CA ARG A 128 -19.28 4.34 -5.40
C ARG A 128 -18.24 4.22 -4.29
N ALA A 129 -17.04 3.75 -4.61
CA ALA A 129 -15.94 3.60 -3.67
C ALA A 129 -15.60 4.96 -3.03
N MET A 130 -15.49 6.01 -3.84
CA MET A 130 -15.24 7.37 -3.37
C MET A 130 -16.33 7.84 -2.40
N LYS A 131 -17.62 7.65 -2.74
CA LYS A 131 -18.75 8.02 -1.86
C LYS A 131 -18.75 7.23 -0.55
N ALA A 132 -18.29 5.98 -0.56
CA ALA A 132 -18.08 5.16 0.62
C ALA A 132 -16.82 5.52 1.43
N GLY A 133 -16.04 6.51 0.98
CA GLY A 133 -14.85 6.99 1.68
C GLY A 133 -13.58 6.20 1.40
N LEU A 134 -13.52 5.46 0.29
CA LEU A 134 -12.30 4.80 -0.17
C LEU A 134 -11.44 5.77 -1.00
N SER A 135 -10.15 5.49 -1.06
CA SER A 135 -9.18 6.20 -1.91
C SER A 135 -9.01 5.45 -3.24
N PRO A 136 -8.41 6.08 -4.28
CA PRO A 136 -8.11 5.39 -5.54
C PRO A 136 -7.35 4.08 -5.31
N GLY A 137 -7.68 3.03 -6.08
CA GLY A 137 -7.04 1.72 -5.97
C GLY A 137 -7.45 0.87 -4.76
N GLN A 138 -8.29 1.38 -3.85
CA GLN A 138 -8.87 0.57 -2.77
C GLN A 138 -10.16 -0.12 -3.24
N VAL A 139 -10.17 -1.46 -3.26
CA VAL A 139 -11.36 -2.26 -3.55
C VAL A 139 -12.23 -2.50 -2.31
N ARG A 140 -11.67 -2.34 -1.10
CA ARG A 140 -12.35 -2.50 0.19
C ARG A 140 -11.87 -1.47 1.21
N PRO A 141 -12.67 -1.15 2.25
CA PRO A 141 -12.19 -0.47 3.44
C PRO A 141 -11.02 -1.23 4.07
N GLY A 142 -10.08 -0.53 4.71
CA GLY A 142 -8.93 -1.17 5.36
C GLY A 142 -9.06 -1.31 6.88
N LEU A 143 -8.39 -2.31 7.45
CA LEU A 143 -8.38 -2.60 8.90
C LEU A 143 -7.54 -1.62 9.75
N ARG A 144 -6.99 -0.57 9.14
CA ARG A 144 -6.12 0.43 9.79
C ARG A 144 -4.84 -0.16 10.42
N LEU A 145 -4.35 -1.29 9.92
CA LEU A 145 -3.17 -2.00 10.45
C LEU A 145 -1.83 -1.56 9.81
N PHE A 146 -1.82 -0.57 8.93
CA PHE A 146 -0.60 -0.17 8.22
C PHE A 146 0.55 0.23 9.18
N GLY A 147 0.26 0.94 10.27
CA GLY A 147 1.28 1.31 11.26
C GLY A 147 1.86 0.13 12.04
N GLU A 148 1.03 -0.87 12.36
CA GLU A 148 1.47 -2.12 12.98
C GLU A 148 2.36 -2.91 12.01
N MET A 149 1.90 -3.09 10.77
CA MET A 149 2.66 -3.73 9.69
C MET A 149 4.02 -3.06 9.49
N LEU A 150 4.05 -1.74 9.36
CA LEU A 150 5.30 -1.02 9.15
C LEU A 150 6.27 -1.20 10.33
N SER A 151 5.76 -1.24 11.56
CA SER A 151 6.59 -1.50 12.74
C SER A 151 7.18 -2.92 12.73
N LEU A 152 6.45 -3.91 12.23
CA LEU A 152 6.95 -5.27 12.02
C LEU A 152 8.02 -5.29 10.92
N LEU A 153 7.78 -4.57 9.82
CA LEU A 153 8.72 -4.45 8.70
C LEU A 153 10.03 -3.76 9.12
N GLU A 154 9.98 -2.68 9.91
CA GLU A 154 11.20 -2.03 10.43
C GLU A 154 12.02 -2.97 11.32
N ARG A 155 11.36 -3.76 12.18
CA ARG A 155 12.05 -4.77 12.99
C ARG A 155 12.68 -5.87 12.13
N PHE A 156 11.98 -6.28 11.08
CA PHE A 156 12.49 -7.26 10.14
C PHE A 156 13.72 -6.73 9.40
N ALA A 157 13.64 -5.52 8.83
CA ALA A 157 14.74 -4.85 8.15
C ALA A 157 15.95 -4.66 9.08
N ALA A 158 15.73 -4.20 10.33
CA ALA A 158 16.79 -4.08 11.32
C ALA A 158 17.49 -5.42 11.62
N ARG A 159 16.75 -6.53 11.64
CA ARG A 159 17.32 -7.86 11.88
C ARG A 159 18.09 -8.42 10.69
N LEU A 160 17.74 -8.02 9.46
CA LEU A 160 18.51 -8.28 8.25
C LEU A 160 19.80 -7.44 8.16
N GLY A 161 19.86 -6.34 8.90
CA GLY A 161 20.97 -5.38 8.83
C GLY A 161 20.77 -4.32 7.74
N THR A 162 19.59 -4.24 7.16
CA THR A 162 19.21 -3.22 6.17
C THR A 162 19.07 -1.85 6.83
N SER A 163 19.55 -0.80 6.16
CA SER A 163 19.52 0.58 6.67
C SER A 163 18.31 1.39 6.23
N ILE A 164 17.73 1.06 5.06
CA ILE A 164 16.56 1.75 4.50
C ILE A 164 15.51 0.78 3.98
N ILE A 165 14.25 1.21 4.02
CA ILE A 165 13.14 0.59 3.30
C ILE A 165 12.73 1.53 2.17
N SER A 166 12.72 1.08 0.93
CA SER A 166 12.26 1.86 -0.22
C SER A 166 10.89 1.38 -0.73
N CYS A 167 10.14 2.27 -1.39
CA CYS A 167 8.87 1.93 -2.02
C CYS A 167 8.48 2.95 -3.09
N GLU A 168 7.52 2.59 -3.93
CA GLU A 168 6.84 3.53 -4.83
C GLU A 168 5.42 3.85 -4.35
N ALA A 169 4.99 5.09 -4.58
CA ALA A 169 3.62 5.50 -4.26
C ALA A 169 2.74 5.52 -5.52
N LEU A 170 2.08 4.39 -5.77
CA LEU A 170 1.16 4.21 -6.90
C LEU A 170 0.08 5.28 -7.02
N PHE A 171 -0.30 5.91 -5.90
CA PHE A 171 -1.26 7.00 -5.86
C PHE A 171 -0.77 8.13 -4.94
N TYR A 172 -1.28 9.35 -5.18
CA TYR A 172 -0.97 10.53 -4.36
C TYR A 172 -1.18 10.30 -2.86
N HIS A 173 -2.31 9.71 -2.47
CA HIS A 173 -2.59 9.44 -1.05
C HIS A 173 -1.61 8.44 -0.42
N ASN A 174 -1.02 7.52 -1.20
CA ASN A 174 0.03 6.62 -0.71
C ASN A 174 1.30 7.41 -0.35
N ALA A 175 1.70 8.37 -1.20
CA ALA A 175 2.87 9.22 -0.94
C ALA A 175 2.71 10.00 0.37
N ILE A 176 1.54 10.65 0.56
CA ILE A 176 1.23 11.38 1.80
C ILE A 176 1.14 10.43 3.00
N LYS A 177 0.58 9.23 2.82
CA LYS A 177 0.53 8.22 3.90
C LYS A 177 1.94 7.83 4.33
N TYR A 178 2.85 7.56 3.39
CA TYR A 178 4.23 7.21 3.69
C TYR A 178 4.95 8.36 4.41
N GLU A 179 4.78 9.62 4.00
CA GLU A 179 5.32 10.79 4.72
C GLU A 179 4.90 10.82 6.20
N GLN A 180 3.60 10.59 6.48
CA GLN A 180 3.08 10.54 7.85
C GLN A 180 3.74 9.45 8.70
N TYR A 181 4.23 8.39 8.07
CA TYR A 181 4.98 7.30 8.71
C TYR A 181 6.52 7.49 8.68
N GLY A 182 6.97 8.68 8.28
CA GLY A 182 8.35 9.12 8.38
C GLY A 182 9.20 8.76 7.17
N PHE A 183 8.60 8.43 6.03
CA PHE A 183 9.32 8.31 4.76
C PHE A 183 9.74 9.69 4.27
N GLY A 184 10.88 9.74 3.58
CA GLY A 184 11.31 10.83 2.72
C GLY A 184 11.26 10.41 1.25
N TYR A 185 11.75 11.27 0.37
CA TYR A 185 11.75 11.05 -1.08
C TYR A 185 13.15 10.77 -1.60
N LEU A 186 13.27 9.71 -2.39
CA LEU A 186 14.40 9.50 -3.30
C LEU A 186 14.18 10.31 -4.57
N GLU A 187 12.95 10.27 -5.11
CA GLU A 187 12.55 10.95 -6.34
C GLU A 187 11.15 11.53 -6.17
N GLY A 188 10.87 12.69 -6.80
CA GLY A 188 9.51 13.26 -6.87
C GLY A 188 9.11 14.24 -5.76
N ARG A 189 9.99 14.57 -4.80
CA ARG A 189 9.68 15.57 -3.74
C ARG A 189 9.19 16.91 -4.29
N ARG A 190 9.95 17.49 -5.22
CA ARG A 190 9.63 18.79 -5.82
C ARG A 190 8.28 18.77 -6.52
N MET A 191 7.97 17.68 -7.22
CA MET A 191 6.67 17.48 -7.84
C MET A 191 5.55 17.47 -6.79
N MET A 192 5.75 16.80 -5.67
CA MET A 192 4.76 16.75 -4.59
C MET A 192 4.50 18.13 -3.97
N GLU A 193 5.57 18.90 -3.73
CA GLU A 193 5.49 20.29 -3.26
C GLU A 193 4.79 21.20 -4.28
N GLU A 194 5.06 21.02 -5.57
CA GLU A 194 4.38 21.73 -6.66
C GLU A 194 2.89 21.40 -6.72
N ILE A 195 2.52 20.11 -6.65
CA ILE A 195 1.12 19.66 -6.62
C ILE A 195 0.38 20.28 -5.44
N ASP A 196 0.98 20.25 -4.25
CA ASP A 196 0.38 20.83 -3.06
C ASP A 196 0.12 22.33 -3.21
N ARG A 197 1.13 23.08 -3.67
CA ARG A 197 0.98 24.52 -3.95
C ARG A 197 -0.15 24.80 -4.94
N GLU A 198 -0.29 23.99 -5.99
CA GLU A 198 -1.36 24.16 -6.98
C GLU A 198 -2.76 23.85 -6.41
N PHE A 199 -2.86 23.01 -5.38
CA PHE A 199 -4.11 22.74 -4.67
C PHE A 199 -4.41 23.73 -3.53
N LEU A 200 -3.53 24.70 -3.25
CA LEU A 200 -3.78 25.79 -2.30
C LEU A 200 -4.50 26.98 -2.97
N PRO A 201 -5.14 27.89 -2.19
CA PRO A 201 -5.82 29.06 -2.74
C PRO A 201 -4.92 29.86 -3.71
N GLY A 202 -5.44 30.15 -4.90
CA GLY A 202 -4.70 30.83 -5.97
C GLY A 202 -4.00 29.90 -6.97
N GLY A 203 -3.85 28.62 -6.66
CA GLY A 203 -3.28 27.61 -7.56
C GLY A 203 -4.24 27.16 -8.67
N SER A 204 -3.69 26.63 -9.75
CA SER A 204 -4.48 26.20 -10.92
C SER A 204 -5.33 24.96 -10.64
N LEU A 205 -4.82 24.00 -9.85
CA LEU A 205 -5.58 22.81 -9.47
C LEU A 205 -6.71 23.15 -8.49
N TYR A 206 -6.50 24.14 -7.61
CA TYR A 206 -7.53 24.64 -6.71
C TYR A 206 -8.76 25.15 -7.49
N GLN A 207 -8.54 25.88 -8.59
CA GLN A 207 -9.61 26.42 -9.43
C GLN A 207 -10.37 25.32 -10.19
N LYS A 208 -9.66 24.26 -10.60
CA LYS A 208 -10.23 23.09 -11.29
C LYS A 208 -11.04 22.16 -10.38
N MET A 209 -11.07 22.41 -9.07
CA MET A 209 -11.96 21.72 -8.13
C MET A 209 -13.30 22.47 -8.08
N ASP A 210 -14.09 22.30 -9.13
CA ASP A 210 -15.23 23.14 -9.52
C ASP A 210 -16.56 22.39 -9.66
N ASP A 211 -16.61 21.12 -9.24
CA ASP A 211 -17.73 20.18 -9.41
C ASP A 211 -17.99 19.74 -10.87
N SER A 212 -17.02 19.90 -11.77
CA SER A 212 -17.11 19.43 -13.17
C SER A 212 -17.23 17.90 -13.31
N THR A 213 -16.70 17.15 -12.35
CA THR A 213 -16.84 15.69 -12.24
C THR A 213 -17.11 15.29 -10.79
N PRO A 214 -17.67 14.10 -10.53
CA PRO A 214 -17.83 13.59 -9.16
C PRO A 214 -16.51 13.58 -8.36
N PHE A 215 -15.37 13.43 -9.04
CA PHE A 215 -14.04 13.35 -8.45
C PHE A 215 -13.36 14.70 -8.20
N ARG A 216 -13.98 15.81 -8.62
CA ARG A 216 -13.46 17.19 -8.43
C ARG A 216 -14.39 18.08 -7.60
N PRO A 217 -14.91 17.60 -6.44
CA PRO A 217 -15.82 18.40 -5.64
C PRO A 217 -15.08 19.62 -5.08
N ARG A 218 -15.75 20.77 -4.97
CA ARG A 218 -15.14 22.00 -4.44
C ARG A 218 -14.46 21.84 -3.08
N GLY A 219 -14.94 20.94 -2.23
CA GLY A 219 -14.33 20.63 -0.93
C GLY A 219 -13.06 19.77 -1.03
N GLY A 220 -12.89 18.99 -2.11
CA GLY A 220 -11.88 17.94 -2.21
C GLY A 220 -10.43 18.43 -2.18
N LYS A 221 -10.17 19.70 -2.56
CA LYS A 221 -8.84 20.34 -2.48
C LYS A 221 -8.25 20.39 -1.07
N LYS A 222 -9.08 20.26 -0.03
CA LYS A 222 -8.63 20.32 1.36
C LYS A 222 -8.08 18.97 1.83
N THR A 223 -8.61 17.85 1.35
CA THR A 223 -8.30 16.50 1.88
C THR A 223 -7.32 15.75 0.99
N VAL A 224 -6.52 14.84 1.55
CA VAL A 224 -5.61 13.97 0.78
C VAL A 224 -6.39 13.13 -0.24
N ARG A 225 -7.50 12.52 0.17
CA ARG A 225 -8.35 11.65 -0.63
C ARG A 225 -9.01 12.41 -1.77
N GLY A 226 -9.56 13.60 -1.50
CA GLY A 226 -10.14 14.45 -2.53
C GLY A 226 -9.13 14.85 -3.60
N ARG A 227 -7.90 15.22 -3.22
CA ARG A 227 -6.80 15.48 -4.17
C ARG A 227 -6.42 14.23 -4.95
N SER A 228 -6.35 13.08 -4.28
CA SER A 228 -5.99 11.82 -4.93
C SER A 228 -7.02 11.39 -5.96
N TRP A 229 -8.32 11.53 -5.69
CA TRP A 229 -9.37 11.25 -6.68
C TRP A 229 -9.34 12.22 -7.85
N ALA A 230 -9.10 13.51 -7.61
CA ALA A 230 -8.94 14.49 -8.68
C ALA A 230 -7.73 14.16 -9.58
N ILE A 231 -6.62 13.72 -8.99
CA ILE A 231 -5.43 13.24 -9.74
C ILE A 231 -5.74 12.00 -10.55
N GLN A 232 -6.45 11.02 -9.98
CA GLN A 232 -6.93 9.83 -10.72
C GLN A 232 -7.85 10.22 -11.88
N ASP A 233 -8.66 11.28 -11.70
CA ASP A 233 -9.52 11.86 -12.72
C ASP A 233 -8.77 12.75 -13.74
N GLY A 234 -7.43 12.76 -13.69
CA GLY A 234 -6.60 13.43 -14.69
C GLY A 234 -6.48 14.95 -14.51
N ILE A 235 -6.77 15.51 -13.34
CA ILE A 235 -6.70 16.97 -13.10
C ILE A 235 -5.32 17.57 -13.38
N LEU A 236 -4.26 16.77 -13.27
CA LEU A 236 -2.87 17.17 -13.56
C LEU A 236 -2.61 17.42 -15.06
N GLY A 237 -3.48 16.92 -15.96
CA GLY A 237 -3.28 16.98 -17.41
C GLY A 237 -2.13 16.10 -17.93
N LYS A 238 -1.52 15.29 -17.05
CA LYS A 238 -0.47 14.32 -17.37
C LYS A 238 -0.61 13.10 -16.45
N PRO A 239 -0.07 11.92 -16.84
CA PRO A 239 -0.06 10.75 -15.98
C PRO A 239 0.63 11.03 -14.63
N TRP A 240 0.15 10.37 -13.59
CA TRP A 240 0.82 10.34 -12.29
C TRP A 240 2.13 9.53 -12.41
N PRO A 241 3.31 10.13 -12.17
CA PRO A 241 4.58 9.46 -12.44
C PRO A 241 5.08 8.55 -11.30
N SER A 242 4.31 8.36 -10.21
CA SER A 242 4.67 7.57 -9.02
C SER A 242 6.02 7.96 -8.38
N PRO A 243 6.05 8.75 -7.29
CA PRO A 243 7.30 9.10 -6.63
C PRO A 243 7.91 7.88 -5.91
N LYS A 244 9.24 7.88 -5.80
CA LYS A 244 10.00 6.89 -5.02
C LYS A 244 10.36 7.44 -3.65
N LEU A 245 10.07 6.66 -2.63
CA LEU A 245 10.26 7.03 -1.24
C LEU A 245 11.25 6.09 -0.55
N TYR A 246 11.83 6.57 0.54
CA TYR A 246 12.65 5.77 1.44
C TYR A 246 12.33 6.09 2.90
N LYS A 247 12.52 5.10 3.76
CA LYS A 247 12.44 5.25 5.20
C LYS A 247 13.71 4.68 5.83
N PRO A 248 14.53 5.50 6.51
CA PRO A 248 15.62 4.96 7.30
C PRO A 248 15.05 4.14 8.46
N VAL A 249 15.57 2.93 8.63
CA VAL A 249 15.11 1.99 9.65
C VAL A 249 15.29 2.61 11.04
N GLY A 250 14.20 2.66 11.82
CA GLY A 250 14.20 3.22 13.17
C GLY A 250 14.21 4.75 13.24
N LYS A 251 14.09 5.46 12.11
CA LYS A 251 14.06 6.93 12.06
C LYS A 251 12.86 7.45 11.27
N LYS A 252 12.60 8.75 11.43
CA LYS A 252 11.62 9.51 10.66
C LYS A 252 12.34 10.66 9.95
N VAL A 253 12.07 10.86 8.67
CA VAL A 253 12.66 11.96 7.88
C VAL A 253 11.96 13.29 8.19
N GLY A 254 10.64 13.27 8.42
CA GLY A 254 9.87 14.47 8.77
C GLY A 254 9.54 15.37 7.58
N VAL A 255 9.37 14.80 6.39
CA VAL A 255 8.86 15.52 5.22
C VAL A 255 7.36 15.79 5.37
N ASN A 256 6.91 16.95 4.91
CA ASN A 256 5.50 17.26 4.72
C ASN A 256 5.30 17.97 3.39
N THR A 257 4.63 17.32 2.44
CA THR A 257 4.24 17.91 1.15
C THR A 257 2.72 18.05 1.01
N PHE A 258 1.99 18.06 2.12
CA PHE A 258 0.54 18.30 2.11
C PHE A 258 0.16 19.32 3.18
N HIS A 259 -0.28 20.50 2.74
CA HIS A 259 -0.72 21.60 3.61
C HIS A 259 -2.25 21.73 3.68
N GLY A 260 -2.97 20.69 3.27
CA GLY A 260 -4.42 20.60 3.42
C GLY A 260 -4.87 20.20 4.83
N GLN A 261 -6.15 19.86 4.96
CA GLN A 261 -6.80 19.41 6.18
C GLN A 261 -7.49 18.05 5.94
N GLY A 262 -7.23 17.10 6.82
CA GLY A 262 -7.84 15.77 6.76
C GLY A 262 -7.19 14.84 5.73
N PHE A 263 -7.45 13.54 5.90
CA PHE A 263 -7.03 12.49 4.98
C PHE A 263 -8.14 12.16 4.01
#